data_AF-A0A1J5HXK6-F1
#
_entry.id   AF-A0A1J5HXK6-F1
#
_cell.length_a   1.000
_cell.length_b   1.000
_cell.length_c   1.000
_cell.angle_alpha   90.00
_cell.angle_beta   90.00
_cell.angle_gamma   90.00
#
_symmetry.space_group_name_H-M   'P 1'
#
loop_
_entity.id
_entity.type
_entity.pdbx_description
1 polymer ?
#
loop_
_entity_poly.entity_id
_entity_poly.type
_entity_poly.pdbx_seq_one_letter_code
_entity_poly.pdbx_strand_id
1 'polypeptide(L)'
;MTDDRRLIEDFLPIQAISKEASREKSVRKGHISTLHLWWARRPLVACQAAVYGALVLASRFIPENGPDNKKQSLGRANAAKFVEALCKYPGNPHYIEQAQRHILEAHAERLTEETGKKVTAQDIEEGRAPRPKVLDMFAGGGAIPLEALRLGCEAYALDLNPVAHIIKLCTLVYPQKYGKPDTNVRGMTGPKNAKGETTWNGLASEVRYWGEWVLKKVKAEIGDLYPLIPNLQYKGERPQVQDDLWQSYEKQSVPPGYLVPVAYLWTRTVRCKNPSCGATVPLVRQKWLCKKKNRYTAMKTIAPQGEKQVCFEVVEAITEEGLGFDPTVGSTAGNAICPFCGTVADSGYVKAEGCGGRMGQQMMAIVCTRLGKKGKVYLSADDYQAFIPDDSVIQKRTNELCKKTRLTVPDEPLTEKLTDQLPNYGMASFREIFTPRQMLCLLSFAAAVREAVGQAASLSSEQERSRAISTYLALLVDRQADYNSSFCIWESGGQFINSTFARQALAIVWDFIELAPFGDASGSPRGALDWIVSVVEMQTESGNYAVVSRGSATALRWPDASFDAVITDPPYYDNVQYAALSDFFMCG
;
A
#
# COMPACT_ATOMS: atom_id res chain seq x y z
N MET A 1 -18.70 23.35 41.43
CA MET A 1 -18.37 22.41 40.36
C MET A 1 -17.37 23.11 39.47
N THR A 2 -16.10 22.73 39.56
CA THR A 2 -15.10 23.08 38.54
C THR A 2 -15.60 22.50 37.21
N ASP A 3 -15.68 23.32 36.18
CA ASP A 3 -16.14 22.91 34.85
C ASP A 3 -15.03 22.06 34.19
N ASP A 4 -15.08 20.73 34.40
CA ASP A 4 -14.13 19.76 33.84
C ASP A 4 -14.44 19.38 32.37
N ARG A 5 -15.28 20.17 31.69
CA ARG A 5 -15.68 19.90 30.31
C ARG A 5 -14.47 19.91 29.38
N ARG A 6 -14.28 18.82 28.62
CA ARG A 6 -13.18 18.71 27.64
C ARG A 6 -13.53 19.48 26.38
N LEU A 7 -12.51 19.93 25.65
CA LEU A 7 -12.70 20.74 24.45
C LEU A 7 -13.54 20.01 23.38
N ILE A 8 -13.36 18.69 23.24
CA ILE A 8 -14.13 17.86 22.31
C ILE A 8 -15.63 17.83 22.62
N GLU A 9 -16.02 18.07 23.89
CA GLU A 9 -17.41 18.11 24.34
C GLU A 9 -18.05 19.50 24.18
N ASP A 10 -17.25 20.58 24.09
CA ASP A 10 -17.76 21.94 23.88
C ASP A 10 -17.72 22.37 22.41
N PHE A 11 -16.53 22.40 21.78
CA PHE A 11 -16.38 22.92 20.42
C PHE A 11 -15.09 22.47 19.74
N LEU A 12 -15.23 21.90 18.53
CA LEU A 12 -14.15 21.71 17.57
C LEU A 12 -14.52 22.32 16.21
N PRO A 13 -13.56 22.91 15.47
CA PRO A 13 -13.80 23.47 14.14
C PRO A 13 -13.88 22.36 13.07
N ILE A 14 -14.94 21.53 13.12
CA ILE A 14 -15.12 20.33 12.29
C ILE A 14 -15.00 20.62 10.79
N GLN A 15 -15.49 21.76 10.31
CA GLN A 15 -15.40 22.14 8.89
C GLN A 15 -13.94 22.34 8.45
N ALA A 16 -13.13 23.02 9.26
CA ALA A 16 -11.71 23.26 8.96
C ALA A 16 -10.91 21.95 9.01
N ILE A 17 -11.15 21.13 10.04
CA ILE A 17 -10.53 19.81 10.19
C ILE A 17 -10.90 18.90 9.01
N SER A 18 -12.17 18.87 8.60
CA SER A 18 -12.65 18.02 7.49
C SER A 18 -12.08 18.45 6.14
N LYS A 19 -11.94 19.76 5.91
CA LYS A 19 -11.31 20.32 4.70
C LYS A 19 -9.84 19.88 4.62
N GLU A 20 -9.11 20.01 5.72
CA GLU A 20 -7.71 19.61 5.77
C GLU A 20 -7.53 18.09 5.67
N ALA A 21 -8.36 17.30 6.36
CA ALA A 21 -8.38 15.85 6.29
C ALA A 21 -8.62 15.35 4.84
N SER A 22 -9.44 16.07 4.07
CA SER A 22 -9.67 15.77 2.65
C SER A 22 -8.45 16.09 1.79
N ARG A 23 -7.71 17.17 2.10
CA ARG A 23 -6.44 17.52 1.45
C ARG A 23 -5.35 16.47 1.74
N GLU A 24 -5.22 16.07 3.00
CA GLU A 24 -4.24 15.09 3.50
C GLU A 24 -4.30 13.77 2.71
N LYS A 25 -5.48 13.32 2.30
CA LYS A 25 -5.68 12.09 1.50
C LYS A 25 -4.91 12.07 0.17
N SER A 26 -4.47 13.23 -0.34
CA SER A 26 -3.66 13.34 -1.57
C SER A 26 -2.15 13.33 -1.30
N VAL A 27 -1.73 13.45 -0.04
CA VAL A 27 -0.32 13.46 0.35
C VAL A 27 0.22 12.03 0.30
N ARG A 28 1.45 11.90 -0.20
CA ARG A 28 2.11 10.59 -0.38
C ARG A 28 3.42 10.54 0.39
N LYS A 29 4.35 11.46 0.10
CA LYS A 29 5.71 11.44 0.64
C LYS A 29 5.70 11.39 2.17
N GLY A 30 6.26 10.30 2.73
CA GLY A 30 6.39 9.95 4.15
C GLY A 30 5.12 9.99 5.00
N HIS A 31 3.95 10.11 4.37
CA HIS A 31 2.68 9.90 5.04
C HIS A 31 2.50 8.40 5.30
N ILE A 32 2.07 8.03 6.51
CA ILE A 32 1.96 6.63 6.95
C ILE A 32 1.01 5.78 6.09
N SER A 33 0.15 6.42 5.28
CA SER A 33 -0.69 5.71 4.30
C SER A 33 0.07 5.05 3.16
N THR A 34 1.30 5.47 2.92
CA THR A 34 2.17 4.90 1.88
C THR A 34 3.02 3.73 2.36
N LEU A 35 3.08 3.50 3.68
CA LEU A 35 3.79 2.38 4.29
C LEU A 35 3.14 1.04 3.92
N HIS A 36 1.83 0.94 4.14
CA HIS A 36 1.01 -0.24 3.83
C HIS A 36 -0.46 0.16 3.71
N LEU A 37 -1.21 -0.57 2.88
CA LEU A 37 -2.65 -0.41 2.75
C LEU A 37 -3.36 -0.70 4.08
N TRP A 38 -4.24 0.19 4.51
CA TRP A 38 -5.19 -0.11 5.58
C TRP A 38 -6.52 0.54 5.25
N TRP A 39 -7.56 -0.26 5.05
CA TRP A 39 -8.78 0.14 4.36
C TRP A 39 -9.53 1.32 4.99
N ALA A 40 -9.45 1.49 6.31
CA ALA A 40 -10.15 2.56 7.03
C ALA A 40 -9.20 3.43 7.87
N ARG A 41 -7.97 3.70 7.37
CA ARG A 41 -7.06 4.59 8.10
C ARG A 41 -7.66 5.99 8.22
N ARG A 42 -7.78 6.49 9.46
CA ARG A 42 -8.28 7.84 9.74
C ARG A 42 -7.23 8.91 9.39
N PRO A 43 -7.67 10.09 8.90
CA PRO A 43 -6.78 11.23 8.66
C PRO A 43 -6.07 11.66 9.95
N LEU A 44 -4.76 11.91 9.86
CA LEU A 44 -3.93 12.30 10.99
C LEU A 44 -4.41 13.61 11.63
N VAL A 45 -4.79 14.60 10.82
CA VAL A 45 -5.30 15.87 11.38
C VAL A 45 -6.58 15.72 12.19
N ALA A 46 -7.42 14.73 11.85
CA ALA A 46 -8.64 14.43 12.62
C ALA A 46 -8.30 13.70 13.93
N CYS A 47 -7.37 12.74 13.87
CA CYS A 47 -6.85 12.05 15.05
C CYS A 47 -6.18 13.03 16.02
N GLN A 48 -5.39 13.97 15.50
CA GLN A 48 -4.73 15.01 16.30
C GLN A 48 -5.76 15.91 17.02
N ALA A 49 -6.80 16.34 16.32
CA ALA A 49 -7.90 17.10 16.91
C ALA A 49 -8.61 16.31 18.02
N ALA A 50 -8.86 15.01 17.80
CA ALA A 50 -9.53 14.14 18.76
C ALA A 50 -8.69 13.94 20.03
N VAL A 51 -7.38 13.64 19.88
CA VAL A 51 -6.47 13.48 21.02
C VAL A 51 -6.33 14.79 21.80
N TYR A 52 -6.06 15.89 21.11
CA TYR A 52 -5.93 17.20 21.74
C TYR A 52 -7.23 17.60 22.46
N GLY A 53 -8.37 17.46 21.78
CA GLY A 53 -9.68 17.84 22.30
C GLY A 53 -10.14 17.01 23.50
N ALA A 54 -9.70 15.75 23.59
CA ALA A 54 -10.01 14.87 24.71
C ALA A 54 -9.19 15.17 25.98
N LEU A 55 -7.97 15.69 25.83
CA LEU A 55 -7.05 15.90 26.96
C LEU A 55 -7.04 17.33 27.49
N VAL A 56 -7.48 18.32 26.70
CA VAL A 56 -7.49 19.74 27.09
C VAL A 56 -8.89 20.21 27.52
N LEU A 57 -8.94 21.00 28.59
CA LEU A 57 -10.17 21.62 29.10
C LEU A 57 -10.70 22.71 28.16
N ALA A 58 -12.01 22.80 28.00
CA ALA A 58 -12.65 23.87 27.22
C ALA A 58 -12.38 25.27 27.82
N SER A 59 -12.28 25.35 29.16
CA SER A 59 -12.00 26.57 29.92
C SER A 59 -10.67 27.23 29.53
N ARG A 60 -9.70 26.47 29.02
CA ARG A 60 -8.37 26.98 28.61
C ARG A 60 -8.43 28.13 27.62
N PHE A 61 -9.45 28.15 26.76
CA PHE A 61 -9.57 29.15 25.71
C PHE A 61 -10.44 30.35 26.12
N ILE A 62 -11.12 30.28 27.26
CA ILE A 62 -12.01 31.33 27.76
C ILE A 62 -11.15 32.49 28.29
N PRO A 63 -11.30 33.71 27.75
CA PRO A 63 -10.52 34.85 28.22
C PRO A 63 -10.99 35.31 29.61
N GLU A 64 -10.05 35.52 30.54
CA GLU A 64 -10.33 36.01 31.90
C GLU A 64 -11.04 37.37 31.88
N ASN A 65 -10.58 38.29 31.02
CA ASN A 65 -11.03 39.69 30.96
C ASN A 65 -12.09 39.98 29.87
N GLY A 66 -12.76 38.95 29.34
CA GLY A 66 -13.81 39.13 28.33
C GLY A 66 -15.13 39.68 28.93
N PRO A 67 -16.04 40.28 28.13
CA PRO A 67 -17.40 40.55 28.58
C PRO A 67 -18.13 39.24 28.91
N ASP A 68 -18.78 39.14 30.07
CA ASP A 68 -19.36 37.87 30.55
C ASP A 68 -20.33 37.23 29.55
N ASN A 69 -21.15 38.04 28.87
CA ASN A 69 -22.07 37.57 27.83
C ASN A 69 -21.40 37.08 26.53
N LYS A 70 -20.09 37.30 26.37
CA LYS A 70 -19.31 36.92 25.18
C LYS A 70 -18.17 35.95 25.50
N LYS A 71 -17.78 35.76 26.77
CA LYS A 71 -16.65 34.90 27.19
C LYS A 71 -16.64 33.53 26.52
N GLN A 72 -17.77 32.83 26.52
CA GLN A 72 -17.88 31.50 25.90
C GLN A 72 -17.71 31.55 24.38
N SER A 73 -18.33 32.53 23.71
CA SER A 73 -18.20 32.70 22.26
C SER A 73 -16.77 33.06 21.82
N LEU A 74 -16.09 33.90 22.61
CA LEU A 74 -14.68 34.25 22.41
C LEU A 74 -13.78 33.03 22.66
N GLY A 75 -14.08 32.22 23.68
CA GLY A 75 -13.38 30.96 23.93
C GLY A 75 -13.46 30.00 22.77
N ARG A 76 -14.66 29.79 22.20
CA ARG A 76 -14.84 28.96 21.00
C ARG A 76 -14.10 29.52 19.78
N ALA A 77 -14.08 30.84 19.60
CA ALA A 77 -13.31 31.48 18.52
C ALA A 77 -11.79 31.30 18.68
N ASN A 78 -11.28 31.43 19.91
CA ASN A 78 -9.88 31.19 20.23
C ASN A 78 -9.49 29.72 20.01
N ALA A 79 -10.32 28.79 20.49
CA ALA A 79 -10.15 27.35 20.26
C ALA A 79 -10.17 27.01 18.76
N ALA A 80 -11.13 27.57 18.00
CA ALA A 80 -11.22 27.38 16.56
C ALA A 80 -9.91 27.77 15.86
N LYS A 81 -9.40 28.97 16.16
CA LYS A 81 -8.17 29.52 15.57
C LYS A 81 -6.96 28.65 15.89
N PHE A 82 -6.83 28.21 17.13
CA PHE A 82 -5.71 27.35 17.56
C PHE A 82 -5.80 25.95 16.93
N VAL A 83 -6.94 25.29 17.04
CA VAL A 83 -7.13 23.92 16.52
C VAL A 83 -6.98 23.89 14.99
N GLU A 84 -7.46 24.91 14.27
CA GLU A 84 -7.23 25.01 12.82
C GLU A 84 -5.75 25.12 12.46
N ALA A 85 -4.95 25.82 13.27
CA ALA A 85 -3.52 25.97 13.05
C ALA A 85 -2.72 24.72 13.47
N LEU A 86 -3.16 24.04 14.53
CA LEU A 86 -2.61 22.77 14.99
C LEU A 86 -2.84 21.68 13.93
N CYS A 87 -4.10 21.52 13.50
CA CYS A 87 -4.55 20.42 12.64
C CYS A 87 -4.27 20.72 11.16
N LYS A 88 -3.00 20.84 10.80
CA LYS A 88 -2.48 20.94 9.42
C LYS A 88 -1.52 19.79 9.12
N TYR A 89 -1.43 19.37 7.85
CA TYR A 89 -0.44 18.38 7.43
C TYR A 89 0.49 18.88 6.29
N PRO A 90 1.83 18.89 6.47
CA PRO A 90 2.56 18.54 7.68
C PRO A 90 2.25 19.53 8.82
N GLY A 91 2.30 19.04 10.06
CA GLY A 91 2.06 19.84 11.25
C GLY A 91 3.14 20.89 11.46
N ASN A 92 2.77 22.02 12.03
CA ASN A 92 3.71 23.09 12.36
C ASN A 92 4.31 22.84 13.76
N PRO A 93 5.65 22.69 13.89
CA PRO A 93 6.30 22.41 15.17
C PRO A 93 5.92 23.37 16.29
N HIS A 94 5.72 24.67 15.98
CA HIS A 94 5.34 25.68 16.96
C HIS A 94 3.98 25.41 17.61
N TYR A 95 2.98 24.99 16.82
CA TYR A 95 1.66 24.67 17.35
C TYR A 95 1.63 23.30 18.03
N ILE A 96 2.45 22.35 17.56
CA ILE A 96 2.61 21.04 18.22
C ILE A 96 3.21 21.23 19.62
N GLU A 97 4.27 22.03 19.76
CA GLU A 97 4.90 22.31 21.06
C GLU A 97 3.94 23.03 22.02
N GLN A 98 3.14 24.00 21.52
CA GLN A 98 2.10 24.62 22.33
C GLN A 98 1.02 23.62 22.76
N ALA A 99 0.61 22.72 21.86
CA ALA A 99 -0.39 21.71 22.17
C ALA A 99 0.12 20.71 23.21
N GLN A 100 1.38 20.28 23.11
CA GLN A 100 2.06 19.46 24.12
C GLN A 100 2.00 20.16 25.49
N ARG A 101 2.36 21.45 25.54
CA ARG A 101 2.34 22.23 26.78
C ARG A 101 0.94 22.34 27.39
N HIS A 102 -0.09 22.63 26.58
CA HIS A 102 -1.47 22.66 27.04
C HIS A 102 -1.92 21.33 27.66
N ILE A 103 -1.54 20.21 27.03
CA ILE A 103 -1.85 18.86 27.53
C ILE A 103 -1.13 18.59 28.85
N LEU A 104 0.17 18.93 28.95
CA LEU A 104 0.95 18.71 30.16
C LEU A 104 0.49 19.60 31.33
N GLU A 105 0.13 20.86 31.08
CA GLU A 105 -0.44 21.76 32.08
C GLU A 105 -1.77 21.22 32.62
N ALA A 106 -2.69 20.83 31.73
CA ALA A 106 -3.98 20.25 32.14
C ALA A 106 -3.81 18.92 32.91
N HIS A 107 -2.85 18.09 32.50
CA HIS A 107 -2.55 16.84 33.21
C HIS A 107 -1.91 17.08 34.58
N ALA A 108 -1.00 18.05 34.69
CA ALA A 108 -0.35 18.42 35.94
C ALA A 108 -1.35 19.00 36.96
N GLU A 109 -2.31 19.81 36.51
CA GLU A 109 -3.42 20.30 37.33
C GLU A 109 -4.24 19.13 37.88
N ARG A 110 -4.67 18.21 37.01
CA ARG A 110 -5.41 17.00 37.41
C ARG A 110 -4.63 16.14 38.40
N LEU A 111 -3.35 15.85 38.14
CA LEU A 111 -2.50 15.08 39.05
C LEU A 111 -2.30 15.80 40.40
N THR A 112 -2.23 17.13 40.39
CA THR A 112 -2.12 17.92 41.62
C THR A 112 -3.36 17.75 42.49
N GLU A 113 -4.53 17.81 41.88
CA GLU A 113 -5.81 17.59 42.57
C GLU A 113 -5.95 16.16 43.10
N GLU A 114 -5.63 15.16 42.27
CA GLU A 114 -5.77 13.74 42.63
C GLU A 114 -4.79 13.26 43.69
N THR A 115 -3.54 13.73 43.63
CA THR A 115 -2.47 13.28 44.54
C THR A 115 -2.29 14.17 45.77
N GLY A 116 -2.86 15.39 45.75
CA GLY A 116 -2.64 16.42 46.76
C GLY A 116 -1.22 17.00 46.78
N LYS A 117 -0.35 16.61 45.83
CA LYS A 117 1.02 17.11 45.68
C LYS A 117 1.11 17.97 44.45
N LYS A 118 1.73 19.15 44.55
CA LYS A 118 1.94 20.02 43.40
C LYS A 118 2.77 19.31 42.34
N VAL A 119 2.17 19.10 41.17
CA VAL A 119 2.81 18.62 39.94
C VAL A 119 2.77 19.76 38.94
N THR A 120 3.86 19.95 38.19
CA THR A 120 3.96 20.93 37.12
C THR A 120 4.19 20.24 35.77
N ALA A 121 3.94 20.95 34.67
CA ALA A 121 4.29 20.45 33.33
C ALA A 121 5.78 20.09 33.23
N GLN A 122 6.66 20.87 33.86
CA GLN A 122 8.10 20.62 33.92
C GLN A 122 8.43 19.32 34.68
N ASP A 123 7.69 18.98 35.74
CA ASP A 123 7.87 17.70 36.44
C ASP A 123 7.56 16.51 35.53
N ILE A 124 6.58 16.64 34.64
CA ILE A 124 6.25 15.61 33.65
C ILE A 124 7.31 15.52 32.55
N GLU A 125 7.79 16.66 32.05
CA GLU A 125 8.84 16.72 31.02
C GLU A 125 10.14 16.10 31.49
N GLU A 126 10.54 16.39 32.73
CA GLU A 126 11.77 15.90 33.36
C GLU A 126 11.61 14.48 33.95
N GLY A 127 10.44 13.85 33.77
CA GLY A 127 10.18 12.46 34.17
C GLY A 127 9.98 12.25 35.67
N ARG A 128 9.75 13.31 36.45
CA ARG A 128 9.37 13.23 37.87
C ARG A 128 7.89 12.92 38.08
N ALA A 129 7.06 13.13 37.07
CA ALA A 129 5.64 12.79 37.04
C ALA A 129 5.31 12.05 35.73
N PRO A 130 4.27 11.18 35.72
CA PRO A 130 3.91 10.42 34.53
C PRO A 130 3.33 11.34 33.43
N ARG A 131 3.47 10.90 32.18
CA ARG A 131 2.79 11.52 31.03
C ARG A 131 1.36 10.98 30.90
N PRO A 132 0.45 11.72 30.24
CA PRO A 132 -0.88 11.22 29.92
C PRO A 132 -0.80 9.93 29.09
N LYS A 133 -1.54 8.90 29.50
CA LYS A 133 -1.63 7.60 28.84
C LYS A 133 -2.88 7.53 27.98
N VAL A 134 -2.68 7.36 26.68
CA VAL A 134 -3.76 7.27 25.69
C VAL A 134 -3.83 5.86 25.13
N LEU A 135 -5.00 5.22 25.22
CA LEU A 135 -5.27 3.91 24.63
C LEU A 135 -6.12 4.03 23.37
N ASP A 136 -5.69 3.33 22.32
CA ASP A 136 -6.54 2.95 21.19
C ASP A 136 -6.56 1.42 21.06
N MET A 137 -7.71 0.80 21.35
CA MET A 137 -7.87 -0.66 21.31
C MET A 137 -8.38 -1.22 19.97
N PHE A 138 -8.60 -0.34 18.98
CA PHE A 138 -8.90 -0.69 17.59
C PHE A 138 -7.96 0.07 16.65
N ALA A 139 -6.68 0.08 17.01
CA ALA A 139 -5.74 1.05 16.46
C ALA A 139 -5.47 0.90 14.95
N GLY A 140 -5.75 -0.26 14.36
CA GLY A 140 -5.67 -0.48 12.92
C GLY A 140 -4.35 0.01 12.33
N GLY A 141 -4.44 1.03 11.46
CA GLY A 141 -3.28 1.65 10.81
C GLY A 141 -2.42 2.58 11.68
N GLY A 142 -2.73 2.74 12.97
CA GLY A 142 -1.90 3.44 13.96
C GLY A 142 -2.03 4.98 14.01
N ALA A 143 -3.08 5.56 13.42
CA ALA A 143 -3.19 7.02 13.27
C ALA A 143 -3.38 7.75 14.62
N ILE A 144 -4.32 7.30 15.46
CA ILE A 144 -4.60 7.90 16.79
C ILE A 144 -3.38 7.81 17.71
N PRO A 145 -2.77 6.63 17.94
CA PRO A 145 -1.61 6.55 18.81
C PRO A 145 -0.39 7.32 18.28
N LEU A 146 -0.23 7.46 16.95
CA LEU A 146 0.85 8.29 16.39
C LEU A 146 0.68 9.76 16.78
N GLU A 147 -0.53 10.30 16.65
CA GLU A 147 -0.79 11.68 17.04
C GLU A 147 -0.71 11.88 18.55
N ALA A 148 -1.05 10.87 19.36
CA ALA A 148 -0.80 10.91 20.79
C ALA A 148 0.70 11.01 21.14
N LEU A 149 1.57 10.24 20.46
CA LEU A 149 3.02 10.35 20.62
C LEU A 149 3.53 11.75 20.24
N ARG A 150 3.06 12.29 19.11
CA ARG A 150 3.43 13.63 18.63
C ARG A 150 2.96 14.74 19.56
N LEU A 151 1.84 14.53 20.25
CA LEU A 151 1.31 15.43 21.29
C LEU A 151 1.94 15.19 22.68
N GLY A 152 2.99 14.37 22.77
CA GLY A 152 3.77 14.18 23.99
C GLY A 152 3.16 13.22 25.01
N CYS A 153 2.18 12.42 24.60
CA CYS A 153 1.54 11.41 25.45
C CYS A 153 2.31 10.07 25.42
N GLU A 154 2.06 9.21 26.40
CA GLU A 154 2.35 7.78 26.29
C GLU A 154 1.21 7.08 25.52
N ALA A 155 1.53 6.52 24.36
CA ALA A 155 0.52 5.86 23.53
C ALA A 155 0.53 4.33 23.72
N TYR A 156 -0.65 3.76 23.85
CA TYR A 156 -0.90 2.32 23.94
C TYR A 156 -1.84 1.92 22.82
N ALA A 157 -1.47 0.87 22.07
CA ALA A 157 -2.20 0.47 20.89
C ALA A 157 -2.43 -1.04 20.85
N LEU A 158 -3.69 -1.45 20.87
CA LEU A 158 -4.11 -2.86 20.76
C LEU A 158 -4.83 -3.09 19.43
N ASP A 159 -4.63 -4.27 18.84
CA ASP A 159 -5.43 -4.74 17.69
C ASP A 159 -5.36 -6.27 17.62
N LEU A 160 -6.44 -6.92 17.20
CA LEU A 160 -6.49 -8.36 17.02
C LEU A 160 -5.80 -8.80 15.72
N ASN A 161 -5.91 -7.96 14.69
CA ASN A 161 -5.45 -8.26 13.34
C ASN A 161 -3.90 -8.22 13.27
N PRO A 162 -3.25 -9.30 12.76
CA PRO A 162 -1.79 -9.37 12.69
C PRO A 162 -1.18 -8.32 11.76
N VAL A 163 -1.85 -7.99 10.64
CA VAL A 163 -1.38 -6.96 9.69
C VAL A 163 -1.43 -5.58 10.36
N ALA A 164 -2.52 -5.25 11.06
CA ALA A 164 -2.59 -4.02 11.86
C ALA A 164 -1.47 -3.95 12.90
N HIS A 165 -1.22 -5.04 13.61
CA HIS A 165 -0.14 -5.13 14.59
C HIS A 165 1.24 -4.83 13.97
N ILE A 166 1.55 -5.43 12.82
CA ILE A 166 2.79 -5.20 12.07
C ILE A 166 2.90 -3.74 11.61
N ILE A 167 1.84 -3.17 11.02
CA ILE A 167 1.81 -1.75 10.60
C ILE A 167 2.10 -0.83 11.79
N LYS A 168 1.51 -1.11 12.95
CA LYS A 168 1.72 -0.33 14.18
C LYS A 168 3.15 -0.42 14.68
N LEU A 169 3.79 -1.59 14.66
CA LEU A 169 5.22 -1.69 15.00
C LEU A 169 6.09 -0.80 14.08
N CYS A 170 5.81 -0.84 12.77
CA CYS A 170 6.51 -0.03 11.77
C CYS A 170 6.19 1.48 11.82
N THR A 171 5.12 1.88 12.51
CA THR A 171 4.70 3.29 12.59
C THR A 171 5.05 3.92 13.94
N LEU A 172 4.90 3.15 15.02
CA LEU A 172 4.88 3.65 16.40
C LEU A 172 6.05 3.15 17.25
N VAL A 173 6.82 2.17 16.77
CA VAL A 173 7.87 1.52 17.57
C VAL A 173 9.22 1.58 16.88
N TYR A 174 9.36 0.92 15.74
CA TYR A 174 10.66 0.73 15.11
C TYR A 174 11.32 2.04 14.65
N PRO A 175 10.63 3.02 14.04
CA PRO A 175 11.24 4.30 13.68
C PRO A 175 11.82 5.04 14.89
N GLN A 176 11.05 5.14 15.97
CA GLN A 176 11.42 5.88 17.18
C GLN A 176 12.53 5.14 17.95
N LYS A 177 12.50 3.81 17.96
CA LYS A 177 13.47 2.97 18.70
C LYS A 177 14.80 2.77 17.96
N TYR A 178 14.76 2.62 16.64
CA TYR A 178 15.92 2.21 15.82
C TYR A 178 16.28 3.19 14.70
N GLY A 179 15.56 4.30 14.56
CA GLY A 179 15.75 5.27 13.47
C GLY A 179 17.08 6.03 13.54
N LYS A 180 17.67 6.19 14.72
CA LYS A 180 18.93 6.94 14.91
C LYS A 180 20.18 6.07 14.63
N PRO A 181 21.28 6.67 14.15
CA PRO A 181 22.58 5.99 14.06
C PRO A 181 23.06 5.46 15.41
N ASP A 182 23.79 4.34 15.38
CA ASP A 182 24.37 3.71 16.56
C ASP A 182 25.72 3.10 16.21
N THR A 183 26.81 3.75 16.65
CA THR A 183 28.19 3.35 16.33
C THR A 183 28.66 2.11 17.10
N ASN A 184 27.91 1.68 18.12
CA ASN A 184 28.20 0.48 18.89
C ASN A 184 27.54 -0.77 18.31
N VAL A 185 26.60 -0.58 17.37
CA VAL A 185 25.87 -1.67 16.72
C VAL A 185 26.37 -1.84 15.30
N ARG A 186 26.63 -3.08 14.91
CA ARG A 186 27.01 -3.42 13.54
C ARG A 186 25.83 -3.22 12.59
N GLY A 187 26.09 -2.64 11.43
CA GLY A 187 25.13 -2.40 10.36
C GLY A 187 25.81 -2.45 9.00
N MET A 188 25.11 -2.01 7.96
CA MET A 188 25.61 -2.03 6.58
C MET A 188 25.84 -0.65 5.99
N THR A 189 25.45 0.40 6.70
CA THR A 189 25.38 1.75 6.12
C THR A 189 26.12 2.85 6.90
N GLY A 190 26.54 2.59 8.13
CA GLY A 190 27.19 3.58 8.99
C GLY A 190 28.71 3.69 8.79
N PRO A 191 29.38 4.59 9.53
CA PRO A 191 30.85 4.64 9.53
C PRO A 191 31.46 3.33 10.07
N LYS A 192 32.75 3.11 9.83
CA LYS A 192 33.46 1.98 10.41
C LYS A 192 33.76 2.21 11.90
N ASN A 193 33.54 1.19 12.74
CA ASN A 193 33.95 1.19 14.14
C ASN A 193 35.46 0.94 14.29
N ALA A 194 35.96 0.93 15.53
CA ALA A 194 37.37 0.66 15.83
C ALA A 194 37.87 -0.72 15.35
N LYS A 195 36.96 -1.68 15.12
CA LYS A 195 37.27 -3.02 14.56
C LYS A 195 37.23 -3.04 13.02
N GLY A 196 36.98 -1.89 12.38
CA GLY A 196 36.85 -1.78 10.92
C GLY A 196 35.50 -2.25 10.36
N GLU A 197 34.54 -2.57 11.22
CA GLU A 197 33.21 -3.05 10.84
C GLU A 197 32.27 -1.87 10.60
N THR A 198 31.45 -1.96 9.56
CA THR A 198 30.40 -0.97 9.27
C THR A 198 29.35 -0.96 10.40
N THR A 199 28.94 0.24 10.82
CA THR A 199 27.99 0.43 11.94
C THR A 199 26.56 0.70 11.45
N TRP A 200 25.62 0.81 12.38
CA TRP A 200 24.23 1.14 12.11
C TRP A 200 24.04 2.64 11.84
N ASN A 201 23.54 3.01 10.66
CA ASN A 201 23.29 4.43 10.30
C ASN A 201 21.85 4.90 10.53
N GLY A 202 21.04 4.09 11.21
CA GLY A 202 19.61 4.33 11.35
C GLY A 202 18.76 3.40 10.49
N LEU A 203 17.58 3.06 10.99
CA LEU A 203 16.67 2.10 10.38
C LEU A 203 16.33 2.39 8.92
N ALA A 204 16.13 3.65 8.55
CA ALA A 204 15.82 4.05 7.17
C ALA A 204 16.92 3.65 6.19
N SER A 205 18.18 3.85 6.57
CA SER A 205 19.35 3.51 5.74
C SER A 205 19.51 2.00 5.62
N GLU A 206 19.33 1.27 6.72
CA GLU A 206 19.41 -0.20 6.73
C GLU A 206 18.28 -0.85 5.92
N VAL A 207 17.04 -0.38 6.07
CA VAL A 207 15.89 -0.85 5.26
C VAL A 207 16.14 -0.57 3.78
N ARG A 208 16.69 0.61 3.42
CA ARG A 208 17.07 0.91 2.04
C ARG A 208 18.13 -0.06 1.53
N TYR A 209 19.21 -0.27 2.28
CA TYR A 209 20.29 -1.17 1.87
C TYR A 209 19.79 -2.59 1.60
N TRP A 210 19.06 -3.18 2.54
CA TRP A 210 18.54 -4.54 2.39
C TRP A 210 17.42 -4.63 1.35
N GLY A 211 16.60 -3.58 1.22
CA GLY A 211 15.60 -3.49 0.16
C GLY A 211 16.25 -3.52 -1.22
N GLU A 212 17.28 -2.71 -1.46
CA GLU A 212 18.02 -2.72 -2.73
C GLU A 212 18.72 -4.05 -2.99
N TRP A 213 19.25 -4.69 -1.94
CA TRP A 213 19.81 -6.03 -2.04
C TRP A 213 18.76 -7.05 -2.50
N VAL A 214 17.54 -7.00 -1.93
CA VAL A 214 16.41 -7.84 -2.35
C VAL A 214 16.04 -7.57 -3.81
N LEU A 215 15.92 -6.30 -4.21
CA LEU A 215 15.60 -5.94 -5.61
C LEU A 215 16.64 -6.51 -6.59
N LYS A 216 17.93 -6.38 -6.27
CA LYS A 216 19.01 -6.92 -7.10
C LYS A 216 18.95 -8.45 -7.17
N LYS A 217 18.70 -9.12 -6.04
CA LYS A 217 18.60 -10.59 -5.97
C LYS A 217 17.43 -11.11 -6.80
N VAL A 218 16.24 -10.51 -6.64
CA VAL A 218 15.04 -10.91 -7.40
C VAL A 218 15.23 -10.65 -8.89
N LYS A 219 15.83 -9.53 -9.27
CA LYS A 219 16.14 -9.26 -10.68
C LYS A 219 17.05 -10.31 -11.30
N ALA A 220 18.07 -10.76 -10.57
CA ALA A 220 18.93 -11.85 -11.05
C ALA A 220 18.18 -13.19 -11.16
N GLU A 221 17.17 -13.42 -10.31
CA GLU A 221 16.41 -14.68 -10.30
C GLU A 221 15.37 -14.78 -11.42
N ILE A 222 14.64 -13.69 -11.72
CA ILE A 222 13.48 -13.71 -12.65
C ILE A 222 13.48 -12.60 -13.70
N GLY A 223 14.57 -11.82 -13.80
CA GLY A 223 14.71 -10.71 -14.74
C GLY A 223 14.50 -11.11 -16.20
N ASP A 224 14.89 -12.34 -16.54
CA ASP A 224 14.73 -12.94 -17.85
C ASP A 224 13.26 -13.07 -18.30
N LEU A 225 12.31 -13.15 -17.35
CA LEU A 225 10.86 -13.22 -17.64
C LEU A 225 10.24 -11.85 -17.98
N TYR A 226 11.03 -10.79 -17.91
CA TYR A 226 10.63 -9.40 -18.17
C TYR A 226 11.60 -8.71 -19.14
N PRO A 227 11.81 -9.26 -20.36
CA PRO A 227 12.79 -8.75 -21.30
C PRO A 227 12.44 -7.34 -21.77
N LEU A 228 13.45 -6.57 -22.18
CA LEU A 228 13.25 -5.36 -22.98
C LEU A 228 12.46 -5.67 -24.27
N ILE A 229 11.65 -4.72 -24.73
CA ILE A 229 10.80 -4.95 -25.90
C ILE A 229 11.41 -4.23 -27.12
N PRO A 230 11.71 -4.92 -28.24
CA PRO A 230 12.25 -4.26 -29.42
C PRO A 230 11.23 -3.27 -29.99
N ASN A 231 11.65 -2.03 -30.19
CA ASN A 231 10.82 -1.01 -30.82
C ASN A 231 10.83 -1.21 -32.34
N LEU A 232 9.77 -1.83 -32.88
CA LEU A 232 9.64 -2.09 -34.32
C LEU A 232 9.70 -0.81 -35.17
N GLN A 233 9.33 0.34 -34.60
CA GLN A 233 9.37 1.64 -35.27
C GLN A 233 10.76 2.31 -35.23
N TYR A 234 11.76 1.73 -34.57
CA TYR A 234 13.11 2.27 -34.52
C TYR A 234 13.85 2.03 -35.85
N LYS A 235 14.35 3.11 -36.46
CA LYS A 235 15.00 3.13 -37.79
C LYS A 235 16.53 3.00 -37.78
N GLY A 236 17.17 2.97 -36.60
CA GLY A 236 18.63 2.80 -36.48
C GLY A 236 19.03 1.33 -36.37
N GLU A 237 20.33 1.05 -36.40
CA GLU A 237 20.87 -0.28 -36.14
C GLU A 237 20.58 -0.70 -34.70
N ARG A 238 20.01 -1.90 -34.53
CA ARG A 238 19.77 -2.51 -33.22
C ARG A 238 20.95 -3.41 -32.90
N PRO A 239 21.70 -3.16 -31.81
CA PRO A 239 22.71 -4.11 -31.39
C PRO A 239 22.05 -5.47 -31.08
N GLN A 240 22.70 -6.57 -31.46
CA GLN A 240 22.31 -7.89 -30.98
C GLN A 240 22.55 -7.92 -29.47
N VAL A 241 21.47 -8.10 -28.72
CA VAL A 241 21.52 -8.11 -27.26
C VAL A 241 21.74 -9.56 -26.83
N GLN A 242 22.93 -9.86 -26.32
CA GLN A 242 23.26 -11.18 -25.74
C GLN A 242 22.32 -11.51 -24.57
N ASP A 243 22.07 -12.81 -24.33
CA ASP A 243 21.23 -13.34 -23.25
C ASP A 243 21.51 -12.67 -21.87
N ASP A 244 22.76 -12.29 -21.61
CA ASP A 244 23.21 -11.62 -20.37
C ASP A 244 22.64 -10.21 -20.17
N LEU A 245 22.38 -9.45 -21.23
CA LEU A 245 21.80 -8.09 -21.13
C LEU A 245 20.34 -8.12 -20.70
N TRP A 246 19.64 -9.24 -20.95
CA TRP A 246 18.27 -9.46 -20.52
C TRP A 246 18.18 -9.70 -19.01
N GLN A 247 19.23 -10.33 -18.43
CA GLN A 247 19.28 -10.66 -17.01
C GLN A 247 19.63 -9.46 -16.13
N SER A 248 20.38 -8.46 -16.64
CA SER A 248 20.77 -7.29 -15.83
C SER A 248 20.98 -6.00 -16.61
N TYR A 249 19.91 -5.34 -17.06
CA TYR A 249 20.05 -3.94 -17.50
C TYR A 249 20.05 -3.00 -16.27
N GLU A 250 21.07 -2.16 -16.11
CA GLU A 250 20.96 -0.96 -15.29
C GLU A 250 20.22 0.12 -16.07
N LYS A 251 19.66 1.12 -15.39
CA LYS A 251 18.85 2.18 -16.04
C LYS A 251 19.59 2.90 -17.17
N GLN A 252 20.93 2.93 -17.14
CA GLN A 252 21.78 3.58 -18.14
C GLN A 252 22.22 2.64 -19.28
N SER A 253 21.86 1.35 -19.22
CA SER A 253 22.34 0.33 -20.17
C SER A 253 21.29 -0.17 -21.15
N VAL A 254 20.11 0.48 -21.26
CA VAL A 254 19.08 0.08 -22.25
C VAL A 254 19.60 0.41 -23.66
N PRO A 255 19.80 -0.59 -24.54
CA PRO A 255 20.35 -0.33 -25.86
C PRO A 255 19.38 0.48 -26.74
N PRO A 256 19.89 1.26 -27.71
CA PRO A 256 19.05 1.94 -28.69
C PRO A 256 18.13 0.95 -29.42
N GLY A 257 16.89 1.37 -29.67
CA GLY A 257 15.89 0.53 -30.32
C GLY A 257 15.14 -0.43 -29.41
N TYR A 258 15.36 -0.40 -28.09
CA TYR A 258 14.60 -1.17 -27.10
C TYR A 258 13.73 -0.28 -26.21
N LEU A 259 12.66 -0.86 -25.68
CA LEU A 259 11.70 -0.25 -24.75
C LEU A 259 11.73 -1.02 -23.43
N VAL A 260 11.43 -0.33 -22.33
CA VAL A 260 11.37 -0.96 -20.99
C VAL A 260 9.92 -1.29 -20.66
N PRO A 261 9.55 -2.57 -20.43
CA PRO A 261 8.20 -2.94 -20.05
C PRO A 261 7.82 -2.31 -18.70
N VAL A 262 6.57 -1.90 -18.61
CA VAL A 262 5.95 -1.34 -17.40
C VAL A 262 4.86 -2.28 -16.90
N ALA A 263 4.04 -2.77 -17.83
CA ALA A 263 2.92 -3.63 -17.51
C ALA A 263 2.48 -4.46 -18.71
N TYR A 264 1.84 -5.59 -18.44
CA TYR A 264 1.18 -6.44 -19.43
C TYR A 264 -0.31 -6.45 -19.12
N LEU A 265 -1.12 -6.17 -20.14
CA LEU A 265 -2.57 -6.13 -20.03
C LEU A 265 -3.13 -7.48 -20.46
N TRP A 266 -3.96 -8.06 -19.63
CA TRP A 266 -4.54 -9.37 -19.84
C TRP A 266 -6.06 -9.32 -19.75
N THR A 267 -6.75 -10.27 -20.39
CA THR A 267 -8.17 -10.51 -20.18
C THR A 267 -8.41 -11.98 -19.86
N ARG A 268 -9.42 -12.23 -19.03
CA ARG A 268 -9.98 -13.55 -18.81
C ARG A 268 -10.81 -13.97 -20.03
N THR A 269 -10.83 -15.25 -20.33
CA THR A 269 -11.51 -15.80 -21.50
C THR A 269 -12.37 -17.01 -21.13
N VAL A 270 -13.42 -17.27 -21.91
CA VAL A 270 -14.26 -18.48 -21.81
C VAL A 270 -14.48 -19.06 -23.20
N ARG A 271 -14.87 -20.34 -23.28
CA ARG A 271 -15.33 -20.90 -24.56
C ARG A 271 -16.72 -20.37 -24.92
N CYS A 272 -16.93 -20.10 -26.20
CA CYS A 272 -18.22 -19.66 -26.71
C CYS A 272 -19.31 -20.68 -26.38
N LYS A 273 -20.41 -20.20 -25.77
CA LYS A 273 -21.58 -21.01 -25.37
C LYS A 273 -22.22 -21.76 -26.54
N ASN A 274 -22.13 -21.22 -27.75
CA ASN A 274 -22.52 -21.92 -28.97
C ASN A 274 -21.48 -23.00 -29.35
N PRO A 275 -21.81 -24.31 -29.25
CA PRO A 275 -20.85 -25.39 -29.50
C PRO A 275 -20.34 -25.44 -30.94
N SER A 276 -21.13 -24.98 -31.93
CA SER A 276 -20.69 -24.95 -33.33
C SER A 276 -19.61 -23.89 -33.58
N CYS A 277 -19.64 -22.80 -32.81
CA CYS A 277 -18.60 -21.78 -32.83
C CYS A 277 -17.36 -22.27 -32.07
N GLY A 278 -17.50 -22.53 -30.76
CA GLY A 278 -16.41 -22.99 -29.90
C GLY A 278 -15.20 -22.05 -29.81
N ALA A 279 -15.33 -20.80 -30.27
CA ALA A 279 -14.27 -19.80 -30.21
C ALA A 279 -13.96 -19.38 -28.76
N THR A 280 -12.77 -18.82 -28.55
CA THR A 280 -12.36 -18.19 -27.30
C THR A 280 -12.96 -16.79 -27.24
N VAL A 281 -13.80 -16.55 -26.23
CA VAL A 281 -14.49 -15.27 -26.01
C VAL A 281 -13.75 -14.49 -24.92
N PRO A 282 -13.16 -13.33 -25.25
CA PRO A 282 -12.54 -12.47 -24.25
C PRO A 282 -13.60 -11.74 -23.42
N LEU A 283 -13.35 -11.59 -22.12
CA LEU A 283 -14.27 -10.92 -21.19
C LEU A 283 -13.97 -9.42 -21.03
N VAL A 284 -13.16 -8.83 -21.92
CA VAL A 284 -12.69 -7.44 -21.87
C VAL A 284 -13.82 -6.46 -21.57
N ARG A 285 -13.66 -5.70 -20.48
CA ARG A 285 -14.55 -4.60 -20.10
C ARG A 285 -14.00 -3.27 -20.57
N GLN A 286 -12.73 -2.98 -20.28
CA GLN A 286 -12.08 -1.71 -20.61
C GLN A 286 -11.19 -1.86 -21.84
N LYS A 287 -11.42 -1.04 -22.88
CA LYS A 287 -10.56 -0.98 -24.07
C LYS A 287 -9.68 0.27 -24.14
N TRP A 288 -9.89 1.23 -23.24
CA TRP A 288 -9.09 2.46 -23.17
C TRP A 288 -7.70 2.21 -22.57
N LEU A 289 -6.66 2.65 -23.29
CA LEU A 289 -5.26 2.62 -22.82
C LEU A 289 -4.77 4.02 -22.44
N CYS A 290 -5.16 5.05 -23.18
CA CYS A 290 -4.87 6.44 -22.87
C CYS A 290 -6.07 7.30 -23.27
N LYS A 291 -6.61 8.06 -22.31
CA LYS A 291 -7.66 9.05 -22.57
C LYS A 291 -7.19 10.43 -22.12
N LYS A 292 -6.46 11.12 -23.00
CA LYS A 292 -5.99 12.50 -22.79
C LYS A 292 -6.32 13.37 -23.99
N LYS A 293 -6.54 14.66 -23.75
CA LYS A 293 -6.76 15.64 -24.82
C LYS A 293 -5.61 15.56 -25.84
N ASN A 294 -5.96 15.46 -27.12
CA ASN A 294 -5.07 15.32 -28.27
C ASN A 294 -4.24 14.01 -28.32
N ARG A 295 -4.57 13.02 -27.48
CA ARG A 295 -3.93 11.70 -27.51
C ARG A 295 -4.86 10.63 -26.94
N TYR A 296 -5.54 9.93 -27.84
CA TYR A 296 -6.42 8.82 -27.53
C TYR A 296 -5.79 7.52 -28.02
N THR A 297 -5.64 6.55 -27.13
CA THR A 297 -5.14 5.23 -27.46
C THR A 297 -6.08 4.19 -26.89
N ALA A 298 -6.52 3.26 -27.73
CA ALA A 298 -7.44 2.21 -27.36
C ALA A 298 -7.09 0.90 -28.06
N MET A 299 -7.62 -0.18 -27.54
CA MET A 299 -7.39 -1.53 -28.02
C MET A 299 -8.62 -2.04 -28.78
N LYS A 300 -8.44 -2.34 -30.06
CA LYS A 300 -9.45 -2.88 -30.94
C LYS A 300 -9.40 -4.40 -30.90
N THR A 301 -10.57 -5.03 -30.73
CA THR A 301 -10.71 -6.49 -30.81
C THR A 301 -11.03 -6.88 -32.25
N ILE A 302 -10.22 -7.74 -32.83
CA ILE A 302 -10.36 -8.24 -34.20
C ILE A 302 -10.69 -9.74 -34.11
N ALA A 303 -11.70 -10.18 -34.86
CA ALA A 303 -12.04 -11.59 -35.02
C ALA A 303 -11.66 -12.02 -36.44
N PRO A 304 -10.45 -12.58 -36.66
CA PRO A 304 -9.99 -12.98 -37.98
C PRO A 304 -10.86 -14.09 -38.56
N GLN A 305 -11.08 -14.06 -39.88
CA GLN A 305 -11.84 -15.10 -40.57
C GLN A 305 -11.06 -16.43 -40.55
N GLY A 306 -11.73 -17.53 -40.18
CA GLY A 306 -11.12 -18.86 -40.12
C GLY A 306 -10.41 -19.17 -38.80
N GLU A 307 -10.24 -18.18 -37.93
CA GLU A 307 -9.68 -18.37 -36.60
C GLU A 307 -10.77 -18.51 -35.52
N LYS A 308 -10.37 -19.03 -34.36
CA LYS A 308 -11.23 -19.21 -33.18
C LYS A 308 -10.74 -18.42 -31.97
N GLN A 309 -9.84 -17.48 -32.19
CA GLN A 309 -9.24 -16.63 -31.18
C GLN A 309 -9.13 -15.21 -31.72
N VAL A 310 -9.40 -14.23 -30.87
CA VAL A 310 -9.31 -12.81 -31.26
C VAL A 310 -7.86 -12.36 -31.32
N CYS A 311 -7.59 -11.35 -32.14
CA CYS A 311 -6.38 -10.54 -32.06
C CYS A 311 -6.71 -9.17 -31.46
N PHE A 312 -5.75 -8.56 -30.79
CA PHE A 312 -5.86 -7.22 -30.24
C PHE A 312 -4.91 -6.27 -30.95
N GLU A 313 -5.47 -5.19 -31.51
CA GLU A 313 -4.71 -4.15 -32.19
C GLU A 313 -4.76 -2.84 -31.39
N VAL A 314 -3.61 -2.26 -31.09
CA VAL A 314 -3.52 -0.93 -30.49
C VAL A 314 -3.69 0.15 -31.55
N VAL A 315 -4.71 0.99 -31.38
CA VAL A 315 -5.01 2.12 -32.27
C VAL A 315 -4.79 3.44 -31.51
N GLU A 316 -4.08 4.39 -32.13
CA GLU A 316 -3.83 5.72 -31.59
C GLU A 316 -4.39 6.80 -32.53
N ALA A 317 -5.08 7.79 -31.98
CA ALA A 317 -5.70 8.90 -32.69
C ALA A 317 -5.63 10.22 -31.90
N ILE A 318 -5.84 11.34 -32.60
CA ILE A 318 -5.86 12.69 -32.00
C ILE A 318 -7.24 13.02 -31.41
N THR A 319 -8.30 12.40 -31.92
CA THR A 319 -9.70 12.52 -31.45
C THR A 319 -10.28 11.14 -31.11
N GLU A 320 -11.36 11.09 -30.33
CA GLU A 320 -12.03 9.81 -30.00
C GLU A 320 -12.63 9.18 -31.26
N GLU A 321 -13.23 9.99 -32.15
CA GLU A 321 -13.82 9.53 -33.41
C GLU A 321 -12.75 8.98 -34.37
N GLY A 322 -11.53 9.51 -34.30
CA GLY A 322 -10.40 9.08 -35.11
C GLY A 322 -9.92 7.65 -34.83
N LEU A 323 -10.38 7.03 -33.73
CA LEU A 323 -10.08 5.62 -33.44
C LEU A 323 -10.82 4.66 -34.39
N GLY A 324 -11.93 5.08 -35.00
CA GLY A 324 -12.72 4.26 -35.91
C GLY A 324 -13.50 3.11 -35.25
N PHE A 325 -13.62 3.12 -33.91
CA PHE A 325 -14.50 2.25 -33.13
C PHE A 325 -14.81 2.89 -31.78
N ASP A 326 -15.85 2.41 -31.08
CA ASP A 326 -16.20 2.85 -29.73
C ASP A 326 -15.50 1.98 -28.66
N PRO A 327 -14.53 2.51 -27.90
CA PRO A 327 -13.82 1.74 -26.87
C PRO A 327 -14.62 1.59 -25.56
N THR A 328 -15.80 2.20 -25.44
CA THR A 328 -16.70 1.99 -24.30
C THR A 328 -17.53 0.71 -24.42
N VAL A 329 -17.61 0.15 -25.63
CA VAL A 329 -18.33 -1.11 -25.90
C VAL A 329 -17.46 -2.30 -25.49
N GLY A 330 -17.85 -2.99 -24.41
CA GLY A 330 -17.18 -4.17 -23.85
C GLY A 330 -18.14 -5.04 -23.05
N SER A 331 -17.58 -5.96 -22.24
CA SER A 331 -18.39 -6.77 -21.32
C SER A 331 -19.10 -5.89 -20.28
N THR A 332 -20.35 -6.22 -19.98
CA THR A 332 -21.19 -5.44 -19.06
C THR A 332 -21.87 -6.38 -18.08
N ALA A 333 -21.77 -6.08 -16.77
CA ALA A 333 -22.39 -6.85 -15.69
C ALA A 333 -22.11 -8.37 -15.73
N GLY A 334 -20.92 -8.77 -16.19
CA GLY A 334 -20.52 -10.18 -16.31
C GLY A 334 -21.01 -10.88 -17.58
N ASN A 335 -21.63 -10.15 -18.51
CA ASN A 335 -22.01 -10.66 -19.83
C ASN A 335 -20.98 -10.23 -20.89
N ALA A 336 -20.57 -11.17 -21.73
CA ALA A 336 -19.67 -10.92 -22.87
C ALA A 336 -20.30 -11.44 -24.17
N ILE A 337 -20.14 -10.69 -25.26
CA ILE A 337 -20.65 -11.07 -26.59
C ILE A 337 -19.53 -11.75 -27.37
N CYS A 338 -19.78 -12.95 -27.90
CA CYS A 338 -18.83 -13.65 -28.76
C CYS A 338 -18.59 -12.84 -30.04
N PRO A 339 -17.34 -12.41 -30.32
CA PRO A 339 -17.05 -11.56 -31.47
C PRO A 339 -17.15 -12.30 -32.81
N PHE A 340 -17.24 -13.64 -32.79
CA PHE A 340 -17.35 -14.48 -33.99
C PHE A 340 -18.79 -14.79 -34.42
N CYS A 341 -19.71 -14.98 -33.46
CA CYS A 341 -21.08 -15.42 -33.76
C CYS A 341 -22.18 -14.64 -33.03
N GLY A 342 -21.83 -13.64 -32.22
CA GLY A 342 -22.79 -12.81 -31.48
C GLY A 342 -23.44 -13.49 -30.28
N THR A 343 -23.14 -14.77 -29.99
CA THR A 343 -23.70 -15.46 -28.83
C THR A 343 -23.23 -14.81 -27.52
N VAL A 344 -24.16 -14.56 -26.61
CA VAL A 344 -23.85 -13.97 -25.30
C VAL A 344 -23.42 -15.06 -24.32
N ALA A 345 -22.23 -14.92 -23.76
CA ALA A 345 -21.79 -15.60 -22.54
C ALA A 345 -22.31 -14.79 -21.34
N ASP A 346 -23.44 -15.21 -20.78
CA ASP A 346 -24.05 -14.58 -19.62
C ASP A 346 -23.28 -14.87 -18.32
N SER A 347 -23.51 -14.07 -17.27
CA SER A 347 -22.80 -14.24 -15.99
C SER A 347 -22.97 -15.63 -15.36
N GLY A 348 -24.10 -16.32 -15.58
CA GLY A 348 -24.31 -17.67 -15.05
C GLY A 348 -23.40 -18.68 -15.75
N TYR A 349 -23.33 -18.58 -17.08
CA TYR A 349 -22.40 -19.37 -17.89
C TYR A 349 -20.93 -19.08 -17.55
N VAL A 350 -20.54 -17.81 -17.39
CA VAL A 350 -19.16 -17.44 -17.01
C VAL A 350 -18.77 -18.03 -15.65
N LYS A 351 -19.68 -18.00 -14.67
CA LYS A 351 -19.46 -18.66 -13.36
C LYS A 351 -19.30 -20.18 -13.52
N ALA A 352 -20.16 -20.82 -14.31
CA ALA A 352 -20.07 -22.27 -14.56
C ALA A 352 -18.76 -22.68 -15.27
N GLU A 353 -18.28 -21.87 -16.21
CA GLU A 353 -16.97 -22.08 -16.86
C GLU A 353 -15.82 -21.89 -15.87
N GLY A 354 -15.89 -20.86 -15.02
CA GLY A 354 -14.94 -20.62 -13.93
C GLY A 354 -14.86 -21.78 -12.96
N CYS A 355 -15.97 -22.15 -12.31
CA CYS A 355 -16.03 -23.30 -11.39
C CYS A 355 -15.65 -24.63 -12.07
N GLY A 356 -15.82 -24.73 -13.38
CA GLY A 356 -15.38 -25.87 -14.18
C GLY A 356 -13.90 -25.87 -14.55
N GLY A 357 -13.11 -24.88 -14.13
CA GLY A 357 -11.69 -24.74 -14.46
C GLY A 357 -11.42 -24.42 -15.93
N ARG A 358 -12.41 -23.90 -16.67
CA ARG A 358 -12.33 -23.61 -18.11
C ARG A 358 -12.15 -22.13 -18.45
N MET A 359 -11.93 -21.29 -17.45
CA MET A 359 -11.59 -19.89 -17.66
C MET A 359 -10.11 -19.75 -18.03
N GLY A 360 -9.84 -19.20 -19.20
CA GLY A 360 -8.49 -18.94 -19.70
C GLY A 360 -8.07 -17.47 -19.51
N GLN A 361 -6.90 -17.14 -20.03
CA GLN A 361 -6.38 -15.77 -20.07
C GLN A 361 -5.73 -15.50 -21.43
N GLN A 362 -5.76 -14.26 -21.90
CA GLN A 362 -5.09 -13.82 -23.12
C GLN A 362 -4.47 -12.43 -22.90
N MET A 363 -3.19 -12.28 -23.26
CA MET A 363 -2.52 -10.97 -23.23
C MET A 363 -3.04 -10.13 -24.39
N MET A 364 -3.29 -8.86 -24.12
CA MET A 364 -3.90 -7.96 -25.08
C MET A 364 -2.95 -6.84 -25.50
N ALA A 365 -2.18 -6.28 -24.56
CA ALA A 365 -1.24 -5.21 -24.85
C ALA A 365 -0.04 -5.20 -23.89
N ILE A 366 1.07 -4.62 -24.35
CA ILE A 366 2.25 -4.36 -23.53
C ILE A 366 2.40 -2.84 -23.39
N VAL A 367 2.51 -2.37 -22.15
CA VAL A 367 2.80 -0.96 -21.85
C VAL A 367 4.28 -0.83 -21.59
N CYS A 368 4.94 0.06 -22.33
CA CYS A 368 6.37 0.30 -22.22
C CYS A 368 6.68 1.78 -21.98
N THR A 369 7.93 2.04 -21.59
CA THR A 369 8.53 3.37 -21.56
C THR A 369 9.77 3.44 -22.43
N ARG A 370 10.11 4.66 -22.86
CA ARG A 370 11.36 4.96 -23.55
C ARG A 370 12.33 5.57 -22.54
N LEU A 371 13.56 5.07 -22.49
CA LEU A 371 14.57 5.63 -21.59
C LEU A 371 14.77 7.13 -21.87
N GLY A 372 14.79 7.94 -20.80
CA GLY A 372 14.99 9.39 -20.87
C GLY A 372 13.83 10.20 -21.46
N LYS A 373 12.72 9.57 -21.89
CA LYS A 373 11.55 10.27 -22.44
C LYS A 373 10.33 10.10 -21.56
N LYS A 374 9.52 11.15 -21.44
CA LYS A 374 8.23 11.09 -20.74
C LYS A 374 7.16 10.42 -21.62
N GLY A 375 6.24 9.72 -20.98
CA GLY A 375 5.08 9.08 -21.62
C GLY A 375 5.19 7.56 -21.74
N LYS A 376 4.06 6.92 -22.02
CA LYS A 376 3.94 5.48 -22.27
C LYS A 376 3.81 5.19 -23.77
N VAL A 377 4.33 4.04 -24.17
CA VAL A 377 4.14 3.43 -25.49
C VAL A 377 3.27 2.20 -25.28
N TYR A 378 2.27 2.00 -26.13
CA TYR A 378 1.35 0.87 -26.08
C TYR A 378 1.59 0.00 -27.31
N LEU A 379 1.68 -1.31 -27.10
CA LEU A 379 2.01 -2.28 -28.14
C LEU A 379 0.94 -3.39 -28.14
N SER A 380 0.54 -3.84 -29.32
CA SER A 380 -0.33 -5.01 -29.51
C SER A 380 0.40 -6.27 -29.06
N ALA A 381 -0.18 -7.07 -28.17
CA ALA A 381 0.51 -8.29 -27.69
C ALA A 381 0.76 -9.31 -28.81
N ASP A 382 -0.13 -9.37 -29.81
CA ASP A 382 -0.03 -10.28 -30.96
C ASP A 382 1.24 -10.05 -31.81
N ASP A 383 1.79 -8.82 -31.84
CA ASP A 383 3.05 -8.53 -32.54
C ASP A 383 4.30 -9.03 -31.77
N TYR A 384 4.13 -9.48 -30.52
CA TYR A 384 5.20 -9.79 -29.58
C TYR A 384 5.03 -11.14 -28.88
N GLN A 385 4.32 -12.10 -29.49
CA GLN A 385 4.04 -13.42 -28.89
C GLN A 385 5.31 -14.16 -28.40
N ALA A 386 6.45 -14.01 -29.10
CA ALA A 386 7.72 -14.61 -28.72
C ALA A 386 8.30 -14.08 -27.39
N PHE A 387 7.78 -12.97 -26.86
CA PHE A 387 8.20 -12.35 -25.60
C PHE A 387 7.26 -12.65 -24.43
N ILE A 388 6.23 -13.47 -24.65
CA ILE A 388 5.35 -13.98 -23.60
C ILE A 388 5.99 -15.26 -23.04
N PRO A 389 6.37 -15.29 -21.76
CA PRO A 389 6.99 -16.49 -21.18
C PRO A 389 6.05 -17.70 -21.15
N ASP A 390 6.62 -18.90 -21.24
CA ASP A 390 5.89 -20.17 -21.14
C ASP A 390 5.55 -20.48 -19.68
N ASP A 391 4.26 -20.60 -19.37
CA ASP A 391 3.74 -20.94 -18.03
C ASP A 391 4.28 -22.27 -17.48
N SER A 392 4.56 -23.25 -18.35
CA SER A 392 5.11 -24.54 -17.93
C SER A 392 6.54 -24.41 -17.37
N VAL A 393 7.35 -23.53 -17.99
CA VAL A 393 8.70 -23.19 -17.53
C VAL A 393 8.63 -22.44 -16.20
N ILE A 394 7.70 -21.48 -16.08
CA ILE A 394 7.48 -20.72 -14.86
C ILE A 394 7.05 -21.63 -13.70
N GLN A 395 6.13 -22.57 -13.94
CA GLN A 395 5.66 -23.50 -12.93
C GLN A 395 6.79 -24.41 -12.45
N LYS A 396 7.67 -24.87 -13.36
CA LYS A 396 8.85 -25.65 -13.00
C LYS A 396 9.79 -24.85 -12.08
N ARG A 397 10.12 -23.61 -12.44
CA ARG A 397 10.95 -22.72 -11.60
C ARG A 397 10.31 -22.44 -10.24
N THR A 398 8.99 -22.25 -10.21
CA THR A 398 8.22 -22.09 -8.96
C THR A 398 8.39 -23.29 -8.04
N ASN A 399 8.21 -24.51 -8.57
CA ASN A 399 8.36 -25.74 -7.82
C ASN A 399 9.80 -25.93 -7.30
N GLU A 400 10.81 -25.60 -8.11
CA GLU A 400 12.23 -25.66 -7.72
C GLU A 400 12.56 -24.65 -6.61
N LEU A 401 12.07 -23.40 -6.74
CA LEU A 401 12.23 -22.37 -5.73
C LEU A 401 11.59 -22.77 -4.40
N CYS A 402 10.36 -23.30 -4.43
CA CYS A 402 9.66 -23.80 -3.24
C CYS A 402 10.45 -24.92 -2.56
N LYS A 403 10.96 -25.90 -3.33
CA LYS A 403 11.81 -26.98 -2.79
C LYS A 403 13.08 -26.46 -2.14
N LYS A 404 13.77 -25.50 -2.78
CA LYS A 404 15.03 -24.92 -2.29
C LYS A 404 14.85 -24.10 -1.02
N THR A 405 13.77 -23.33 -0.94
CA THR A 405 13.55 -22.31 0.10
C THR A 405 12.59 -22.76 1.21
N ARG A 406 11.90 -23.89 1.01
CA ARG A 406 10.79 -24.38 1.83
C ARG A 406 9.63 -23.35 1.92
N LEU A 407 9.51 -22.49 0.93
CA LEU A 407 8.31 -21.71 0.71
C LEU A 407 7.21 -22.61 0.13
N THR A 408 5.97 -22.21 0.38
CA THR A 408 4.77 -22.82 -0.19
C THR A 408 4.04 -21.77 -0.99
N VAL A 409 3.31 -22.20 -2.03
CA VAL A 409 2.30 -21.35 -2.65
C VAL A 409 1.11 -21.21 -1.69
N PRO A 410 0.36 -20.09 -1.75
CA PRO A 410 -0.78 -19.86 -0.87
C PRO A 410 -2.01 -20.67 -1.30
N ASP A 411 -2.05 -21.95 -0.95
CA ASP A 411 -3.16 -22.88 -1.22
C ASP A 411 -4.32 -22.73 -0.21
N GLU A 412 -4.23 -21.79 0.75
CA GLU A 412 -5.29 -21.55 1.73
C GLU A 412 -6.63 -21.19 1.04
N PRO A 413 -7.75 -21.71 1.54
CA PRO A 413 -9.04 -21.51 0.89
C PRO A 413 -9.53 -20.07 1.03
N LEU A 414 -10.03 -19.52 -0.06
CA LEU A 414 -10.83 -18.30 -0.06
C LEU A 414 -12.21 -18.63 0.51
N THR A 415 -12.51 -18.06 1.67
CA THR A 415 -13.84 -18.20 2.27
C THR A 415 -14.83 -17.31 1.52
N GLU A 416 -15.96 -17.89 1.09
CA GLU A 416 -17.04 -17.09 0.49
C GLU A 416 -17.54 -16.06 1.48
N LYS A 417 -17.51 -14.79 1.08
CA LYS A 417 -18.06 -13.69 1.86
C LYS A 417 -18.86 -12.75 0.97
N LEU A 418 -19.75 -11.96 1.57
CA LEU A 418 -20.66 -11.03 0.88
C LEU A 418 -19.96 -10.12 -0.16
N THR A 419 -18.71 -9.73 0.11
CA THR A 419 -17.92 -8.82 -0.75
C THR A 419 -16.97 -9.53 -1.71
N ASP A 420 -16.61 -10.80 -1.42
CA ASP A 420 -15.59 -11.57 -2.13
C ASP A 420 -16.25 -12.83 -2.72
N GLN A 421 -16.80 -12.68 -3.93
CA GLN A 421 -17.50 -13.75 -4.65
C GLN A 421 -16.57 -14.57 -5.55
N LEU A 422 -15.26 -14.54 -5.30
CA LEU A 422 -14.26 -15.20 -6.16
C LEU A 422 -14.46 -16.72 -6.31
N PRO A 423 -14.90 -17.47 -5.29
CA PRO A 423 -15.19 -18.90 -5.44
C PRO A 423 -16.26 -19.20 -6.50
N ASN A 424 -17.22 -18.28 -6.72
CA ASN A 424 -18.22 -18.41 -7.79
C ASN A 424 -17.63 -18.35 -9.21
N TYR A 425 -16.36 -17.98 -9.34
CA TYR A 425 -15.63 -17.92 -10.60
C TYR A 425 -14.53 -18.99 -10.67
N GLY A 426 -14.53 -19.97 -9.76
CA GLY A 426 -13.54 -21.05 -9.70
C GLY A 426 -12.23 -20.68 -9.05
N MET A 427 -12.17 -19.54 -8.35
CA MET A 427 -11.02 -19.14 -7.54
C MET A 427 -11.31 -19.49 -6.09
N ALA A 428 -10.94 -20.70 -5.69
CA ALA A 428 -11.17 -21.27 -4.37
C ALA A 428 -10.00 -21.04 -3.39
N SER A 429 -8.84 -20.56 -3.86
CA SER A 429 -7.63 -20.37 -3.06
C SER A 429 -6.86 -19.09 -3.41
N PHE A 430 -6.04 -18.59 -2.49
CA PHE A 430 -5.27 -17.35 -2.70
C PHE A 430 -4.30 -17.43 -3.89
N ARG A 431 -3.73 -18.60 -4.19
CA ARG A 431 -2.86 -18.79 -5.36
C ARG A 431 -3.53 -18.49 -6.69
N GLU A 432 -4.85 -18.69 -6.79
CA GLU A 432 -5.61 -18.46 -8.03
C GLU A 432 -5.86 -16.97 -8.29
N ILE A 433 -5.50 -16.11 -7.33
CA ILE A 433 -5.53 -14.65 -7.48
C ILE A 433 -4.34 -14.15 -8.32
N PHE A 434 -3.32 -14.97 -8.53
CA PHE A 434 -2.10 -14.60 -9.25
C PHE A 434 -1.92 -15.44 -10.52
N THR A 435 -1.37 -14.84 -11.57
CA THR A 435 -0.85 -15.62 -12.70
C THR A 435 0.40 -16.41 -12.29
N PRO A 436 0.82 -17.45 -13.04
CA PRO A 436 2.05 -18.19 -12.73
C PRO A 436 3.27 -17.28 -12.59
N ARG A 437 3.43 -16.29 -13.49
CA ARG A 437 4.55 -15.34 -13.45
C ARG A 437 4.48 -14.40 -12.24
N GLN A 438 3.28 -13.94 -11.87
CA GLN A 438 3.08 -13.14 -10.65
C GLN A 438 3.41 -13.93 -9.37
N MET A 439 2.98 -15.20 -9.30
CA MET A 439 3.27 -16.08 -8.16
C MET A 439 4.77 -16.32 -8.00
N LEU A 440 5.47 -16.65 -9.08
CA LEU A 440 6.93 -16.82 -9.06
C LEU A 440 7.63 -15.51 -8.62
N CYS A 441 7.12 -14.37 -9.06
CA CYS A 441 7.64 -13.05 -8.65
C CYS A 441 7.53 -12.86 -7.13
N LEU A 442 6.34 -13.05 -6.55
CA LEU A 442 6.13 -12.90 -5.10
C LEU A 442 6.96 -13.88 -4.27
N LEU A 443 7.03 -15.14 -4.68
CA LEU A 443 7.86 -16.14 -3.99
C LEU A 443 9.35 -15.81 -4.08
N SER A 444 9.81 -15.24 -5.19
CA SER A 444 11.20 -14.79 -5.34
C SER A 444 11.51 -13.63 -4.38
N PHE A 445 10.57 -12.69 -4.21
CA PHE A 445 10.65 -11.64 -3.20
C PHE A 445 10.70 -12.24 -1.78
N ALA A 446 9.77 -13.12 -1.43
CA ALA A 446 9.73 -13.77 -0.11
C ALA A 446 11.03 -14.54 0.19
N ALA A 447 11.57 -15.26 -0.79
CA ALA A 447 12.83 -15.99 -0.69
C ALA A 447 14.01 -15.04 -0.44
N ALA A 448 14.11 -13.97 -1.23
CA ALA A 448 15.16 -12.97 -1.08
C ALA A 448 15.06 -12.24 0.28
N VAL A 449 13.86 -11.92 0.76
CA VAL A 449 13.67 -11.32 2.09
C VAL A 449 14.13 -12.28 3.20
N ARG A 450 13.79 -13.58 3.13
CA ARG A 450 14.29 -14.58 4.10
C ARG A 450 15.82 -14.65 4.11
N GLU A 451 16.46 -14.61 2.94
CA GLU A 451 17.92 -14.60 2.81
C GLU A 451 18.54 -13.32 3.38
N ALA A 452 17.98 -12.15 3.04
CA ALA A 452 18.42 -10.85 3.54
C ALA A 452 18.34 -10.77 5.07
N VAL A 453 17.23 -11.23 5.66
CA VAL A 453 17.02 -11.24 7.12
C VAL A 453 17.95 -12.23 7.81
N GLY A 454 18.19 -13.40 7.21
CA GLY A 454 19.18 -14.35 7.71
C GLY A 454 20.59 -13.76 7.76
N GLN A 455 20.98 -13.03 6.71
CA GLN A 455 22.25 -12.30 6.68
C GLN A 455 22.28 -11.16 7.70
N ALA A 456 21.25 -10.31 7.76
CA ALA A 456 21.17 -9.21 8.72
C ALA A 456 21.23 -9.69 10.18
N ALA A 457 20.54 -10.79 10.51
CA ALA A 457 20.55 -11.38 11.85
C ALA A 457 21.93 -11.94 12.24
N SER A 458 22.76 -12.34 11.28
CA SER A 458 24.13 -12.81 11.54
C SER A 458 25.11 -11.66 11.89
N LEU A 459 24.73 -10.41 11.61
CA LEU A 459 25.60 -9.24 11.81
C LEU A 459 25.50 -8.65 13.22
N SER A 460 24.33 -8.72 13.86
CA SER A 460 24.08 -8.09 15.17
C SER A 460 23.63 -9.11 16.18
N SER A 461 24.13 -9.01 17.42
CA SER A 461 23.60 -9.76 18.55
C SER A 461 22.18 -9.30 18.97
N GLU A 462 21.75 -8.12 18.53
CA GLU A 462 20.43 -7.58 18.83
C GLU A 462 19.38 -8.06 17.80
N GLN A 463 18.70 -9.17 18.13
CA GLN A 463 17.72 -9.81 17.26
C GLN A 463 16.51 -8.91 16.91
N GLU A 464 16.22 -7.88 17.72
CA GLU A 464 15.10 -6.96 17.47
C GLU A 464 15.32 -6.04 16.26
N ARG A 465 16.57 -5.64 15.96
CA ARG A 465 16.86 -4.81 14.78
C ARG A 465 16.69 -5.57 13.47
N SER A 466 17.10 -6.84 13.44
CA SER A 466 16.85 -7.70 12.28
C SER A 466 15.37 -8.01 12.12
N ARG A 467 14.60 -8.14 13.21
CA ARG A 467 13.12 -8.21 13.16
C ARG A 467 12.51 -6.93 12.59
N ALA A 468 13.00 -5.75 12.97
CA ALA A 468 12.53 -4.49 12.39
C ALA A 468 12.78 -4.44 10.88
N ILE A 469 14.00 -4.75 10.42
CA ILE A 469 14.33 -4.84 8.99
C ILE A 469 13.42 -5.85 8.29
N SER A 470 13.28 -7.06 8.85
CA SER A 470 12.40 -8.10 8.32
C SER A 470 10.97 -7.62 8.15
N THR A 471 10.47 -6.84 9.10
CA THR A 471 9.09 -6.36 9.07
C THR A 471 8.89 -5.36 7.92
N TYR A 472 9.80 -4.40 7.72
CA TYR A 472 9.70 -3.48 6.58
C TYR A 472 9.89 -4.16 5.23
N LEU A 473 10.77 -5.17 5.15
CA LEU A 473 10.93 -5.95 3.92
C LEU A 473 9.71 -6.82 3.64
N ALA A 474 9.03 -7.35 4.66
CA ALA A 474 7.74 -8.01 4.49
C ALA A 474 6.68 -7.04 3.94
N LEU A 475 6.61 -5.81 4.48
CA LEU A 475 5.72 -4.77 3.92
C LEU A 475 6.03 -4.46 2.45
N LEU A 476 7.29 -4.57 2.01
CA LEU A 476 7.63 -4.44 0.58
C LEU A 476 7.01 -5.58 -0.25
N VAL A 477 7.00 -6.81 0.25
CA VAL A 477 6.33 -7.95 -0.38
C VAL A 477 4.82 -7.72 -0.43
N ASP A 478 4.21 -7.25 0.66
CA ASP A 478 2.78 -6.93 0.70
C ASP A 478 2.40 -5.89 -0.36
N ARG A 479 3.24 -4.85 -0.51
CA ARG A 479 3.06 -3.82 -1.55
C ARG A 479 3.16 -4.43 -2.95
N GLN A 480 3.99 -5.46 -3.16
CA GLN A 480 4.04 -6.20 -4.42
C GLN A 480 2.80 -7.06 -4.62
N ALA A 481 2.30 -7.75 -3.59
CA ALA A 481 1.06 -8.50 -3.70
C ALA A 481 -0.11 -7.58 -4.12
N ASP A 482 -0.24 -6.40 -3.50
CA ASP A 482 -1.29 -5.42 -3.82
C ASP A 482 -1.17 -4.83 -5.24
N TYR A 483 0.04 -4.66 -5.78
CA TYR A 483 0.27 -4.07 -7.12
C TYR A 483 0.62 -5.07 -8.23
N ASN A 484 0.70 -6.36 -7.92
CA ASN A 484 1.06 -7.42 -8.88
C ASN A 484 0.18 -8.67 -8.75
N SER A 485 -1.13 -8.48 -8.58
CA SER A 485 -2.13 -9.56 -8.65
C SER A 485 -2.86 -9.55 -9.99
N SER A 486 -3.63 -10.61 -10.28
CA SER A 486 -4.51 -10.65 -11.48
C SER A 486 -5.78 -9.79 -11.33
N PHE A 487 -5.76 -8.85 -10.38
CA PHE A 487 -6.87 -7.96 -10.01
C PHE A 487 -6.50 -6.47 -10.10
N CYS A 488 -5.23 -6.14 -10.34
CA CYS A 488 -4.81 -4.78 -10.64
C CYS A 488 -5.46 -4.31 -11.95
N ILE A 489 -5.83 -3.02 -12.02
CA ILE A 489 -6.49 -2.44 -13.20
C ILE A 489 -5.71 -1.25 -13.76
N TRP A 490 -5.88 -0.96 -15.05
CA TRP A 490 -5.25 0.19 -15.69
C TRP A 490 -6.13 1.44 -15.57
N GLU A 491 -5.57 2.52 -15.03
CA GLU A 491 -6.24 3.82 -15.01
C GLU A 491 -5.82 4.63 -16.24
N SER A 492 -6.70 4.66 -17.26
CA SER A 492 -6.42 5.24 -18.58
C SER A 492 -6.25 6.76 -18.60
N GLY A 493 -6.81 7.49 -17.63
CA GLY A 493 -6.68 8.96 -17.54
C GLY A 493 -5.30 9.39 -17.07
N GLY A 494 -4.81 8.77 -15.99
CA GLY A 494 -3.51 9.00 -15.38
C GLY A 494 -2.39 8.13 -15.96
N GLN A 495 -2.72 7.05 -16.66
CA GLN A 495 -1.80 6.07 -17.25
C GLN A 495 -0.91 5.40 -16.20
N PHE A 496 -1.56 4.87 -15.16
CA PHE A 496 -0.92 4.16 -14.06
C PHE A 496 -1.69 2.89 -13.67
N ILE A 497 -0.98 2.00 -12.99
CA ILE A 497 -1.53 0.76 -12.42
C ILE A 497 -2.24 1.12 -11.11
N ASN A 498 -3.54 0.81 -11.02
CA ASN A 498 -4.28 0.86 -9.78
C ASN A 498 -4.22 -0.49 -9.07
N SER A 499 -4.23 -0.47 -7.74
CA SER A 499 -3.96 -1.66 -6.92
C SER A 499 -5.14 -2.63 -6.89
N THR A 500 -4.89 -3.82 -6.36
CA THR A 500 -5.86 -4.91 -6.14
C THR A 500 -7.07 -4.41 -5.37
N PHE A 501 -6.84 -3.63 -4.31
CA PHE A 501 -7.88 -3.07 -3.45
C PHE A 501 -8.31 -1.67 -3.87
N ALA A 502 -8.62 -1.47 -5.16
CA ALA A 502 -9.29 -0.25 -5.64
C ALA A 502 -10.63 0.01 -4.93
N ARG A 503 -11.20 -1.03 -4.32
CA ARG A 503 -12.34 -1.02 -3.38
C ARG A 503 -11.94 -1.79 -2.13
N GLN A 504 -12.73 -1.68 -1.05
CA GLN A 504 -12.51 -2.43 0.20
C GLN A 504 -12.98 -3.90 0.08
N ALA A 505 -12.63 -4.58 -1.01
CA ALA A 505 -13.03 -5.95 -1.37
C ALA A 505 -12.11 -6.55 -2.45
N LEU A 506 -12.04 -7.88 -2.51
CA LEU A 506 -11.43 -8.65 -3.60
C LEU A 506 -12.49 -8.92 -4.70
N ALA A 507 -12.83 -7.89 -5.46
CA ALA A 507 -13.85 -7.97 -6.50
C ALA A 507 -13.27 -8.51 -7.82
N ILE A 508 -13.96 -9.46 -8.46
CA ILE A 508 -13.58 -9.99 -9.77
C ILE A 508 -13.42 -8.87 -10.82
N VAL A 509 -12.34 -8.95 -11.60
CA VAL A 509 -12.08 -8.09 -12.76
C VAL A 509 -11.91 -8.95 -14.02
N TRP A 510 -12.32 -8.44 -15.18
CA TRP A 510 -12.30 -9.20 -16.43
C TRP A 510 -11.06 -8.95 -17.28
N ASP A 511 -10.52 -7.74 -17.18
CA ASP A 511 -9.22 -7.34 -17.67
C ASP A 511 -8.38 -6.89 -16.49
N PHE A 512 -7.10 -7.25 -16.51
CA PHE A 512 -6.19 -7.03 -15.40
C PHE A 512 -4.77 -6.70 -15.88
N ILE A 513 -3.97 -6.22 -14.94
CA ILE A 513 -2.62 -5.76 -15.17
C ILE A 513 -1.63 -6.61 -14.41
N GLU A 514 -0.66 -7.12 -15.14
CA GLU A 514 0.56 -7.64 -14.55
C GLU A 514 1.64 -6.56 -14.58
N LEU A 515 2.23 -6.26 -13.42
CA LEU A 515 3.32 -5.31 -13.27
C LEU A 515 4.64 -5.92 -13.76
N ALA A 516 5.44 -5.14 -14.50
CA ALA A 516 6.86 -5.44 -14.69
C ALA A 516 7.67 -4.88 -13.49
N PRO A 517 8.25 -5.73 -12.62
CA PRO A 517 8.77 -5.29 -11.32
C PRO A 517 10.10 -4.51 -11.39
N PHE A 518 10.78 -4.48 -12.53
CA PHE A 518 12.13 -3.92 -12.65
C PHE A 518 12.20 -2.54 -13.32
N GLY A 519 11.06 -1.85 -13.47
CA GLY A 519 10.97 -0.49 -13.97
C GLY A 519 10.69 0.55 -12.87
N ASP A 520 10.69 1.83 -13.22
CA ASP A 520 10.39 2.96 -12.31
C ASP A 520 8.94 3.44 -12.40
N ALA A 521 8.03 2.58 -12.88
CA ALA A 521 6.63 2.96 -13.07
C ALA A 521 5.85 2.92 -11.75
N SER A 522 4.60 3.41 -11.80
CA SER A 522 3.64 3.26 -10.70
C SER A 522 3.50 1.79 -10.32
N GLY A 523 3.51 1.52 -9.01
CA GLY A 523 3.46 0.16 -8.46
C GLY A 523 4.81 -0.54 -8.34
N SER A 524 5.89 0.02 -8.90
CA SER A 524 7.21 -0.63 -8.85
C SER A 524 7.71 -0.89 -7.41
N PRO A 525 8.40 -2.02 -7.17
CA PRO A 525 9.07 -2.31 -5.91
C PRO A 525 10.01 -1.21 -5.44
N ARG A 526 10.77 -0.60 -6.37
CA ARG A 526 11.66 0.53 -6.09
C ARG A 526 10.89 1.71 -5.50
N GLY A 527 9.78 2.11 -6.14
CA GLY A 527 8.94 3.19 -5.64
C GLY A 527 8.26 2.86 -4.30
N ALA A 528 7.89 1.59 -4.08
CA ALA A 528 7.36 1.13 -2.80
C ALA A 528 8.42 1.21 -1.68
N LEU A 529 9.66 0.81 -1.96
CA LEU A 529 10.78 0.93 -1.03
C LEU A 529 11.04 2.41 -0.67
N ASP A 530 11.01 3.31 -1.66
CA ASP A 530 11.17 4.75 -1.41
C ASP A 530 10.08 5.32 -0.50
N TRP A 531 8.83 4.87 -0.65
CA TRP A 531 7.75 5.24 0.26
C TRP A 531 7.96 4.71 1.67
N ILE A 532 8.31 3.43 1.80
CA ILE A 532 8.59 2.81 3.10
C ILE A 532 9.70 3.58 3.82
N VAL A 533 10.84 3.80 3.16
CA VAL A 533 11.98 4.53 3.73
C VAL A 533 11.59 5.96 4.13
N SER A 534 10.84 6.67 3.27
CA SER A 534 10.36 8.03 3.58
C SER A 534 9.48 8.06 4.84
N VAL A 535 8.67 7.03 5.08
CA VAL A 535 7.86 6.93 6.31
C VAL A 535 8.76 6.71 7.52
N VAL A 536 9.75 5.81 7.44
CA VAL A 536 10.70 5.56 8.53
C VAL A 536 11.45 6.85 8.91
N GLU A 537 11.94 7.58 7.91
CA GLU A 537 12.62 8.87 8.11
C GLU A 537 11.73 9.87 8.85
N MET A 538 10.47 10.04 8.40
CA MET A 538 9.55 10.98 9.06
C MET A 538 9.13 10.55 10.47
N GLN A 539 8.97 9.24 10.71
CA GLN A 539 8.49 8.77 12.01
C GLN A 539 9.59 8.66 13.06
N THR A 540 10.87 8.71 12.66
CA THR A 540 12.01 8.70 13.59
C THR A 540 11.95 9.85 14.61
N GLU A 541 11.40 11.00 14.22
CA GLU A 541 11.28 12.19 15.07
C GLU A 541 9.90 12.33 15.75
N SER A 542 9.07 11.29 15.75
CA SER A 542 7.70 11.37 16.32
C SER A 542 7.62 11.17 17.84
N GLY A 543 8.71 11.41 18.57
CA GLY A 543 8.77 11.32 20.03
C GLY A 543 9.08 9.92 20.56
N ASN A 544 8.50 9.59 21.73
CA ASN A 544 8.65 8.27 22.36
C ASN A 544 8.01 7.17 21.50
N TYR A 545 8.42 5.92 21.70
CA TYR A 545 7.74 4.78 21.06
C TYR A 545 6.50 4.35 21.85
N ALA A 546 5.49 3.84 21.17
CA ALA A 546 4.26 3.34 21.78
C ALA A 546 4.42 1.92 22.36
N VAL A 547 3.51 1.55 23.27
CA VAL A 547 3.30 0.16 23.68
C VAL A 547 2.28 -0.47 22.74
N VAL A 548 2.76 -1.24 21.77
CA VAL A 548 1.92 -1.95 20.80
C VAL A 548 1.73 -3.40 21.21
N SER A 549 0.52 -3.93 21.12
CA SER A 549 0.26 -5.36 21.34
C SER A 549 -0.85 -5.92 20.48
N ARG A 550 -0.72 -7.22 20.19
CA ARG A 550 -1.75 -8.00 19.53
C ARG A 550 -2.63 -8.67 20.58
N GLY A 551 -3.94 -8.50 20.49
CA GLY A 551 -4.88 -9.06 21.46
C GLY A 551 -6.33 -8.69 21.16
N SER A 552 -7.26 -9.27 21.93
CA SER A 552 -8.67 -8.90 21.84
C SER A 552 -8.98 -7.68 22.70
N ALA A 553 -9.75 -6.73 22.17
CA ALA A 553 -10.30 -5.63 22.95
C ALA A 553 -11.27 -6.10 24.05
N THR A 554 -11.78 -7.33 23.96
CA THR A 554 -12.65 -7.94 24.98
C THR A 554 -11.89 -8.49 26.19
N ALA A 555 -10.56 -8.54 26.13
CA ALA A 555 -9.71 -9.08 27.18
C ALA A 555 -8.44 -8.24 27.30
N LEU A 556 -8.60 -6.99 27.75
CA LEU A 556 -7.49 -6.07 27.97
C LEU A 556 -6.62 -6.57 29.13
N ARG A 557 -5.30 -6.50 28.95
CA ARG A 557 -4.30 -6.93 29.95
C ARG A 557 -3.93 -5.86 30.97
N TRP A 558 -4.45 -4.66 30.79
CA TRP A 558 -4.16 -3.51 31.65
C TRP A 558 -5.20 -3.45 32.76
N PRO A 559 -4.80 -3.12 34.01
CA PRO A 559 -5.75 -2.92 35.10
C PRO A 559 -6.75 -1.79 34.82
N ASP A 560 -7.86 -1.79 35.56
CA ASP A 560 -8.82 -0.67 35.55
C ASP A 560 -8.12 0.66 35.89
N ALA A 561 -8.66 1.75 35.35
CA ALA A 561 -8.12 3.11 35.54
C ALA A 561 -6.63 3.29 35.16
N SER A 562 -6.12 2.50 34.21
CA SER A 562 -4.73 2.62 33.73
C SER A 562 -4.48 3.75 32.73
N PHE A 563 -5.54 4.32 32.14
CA PHE A 563 -5.45 5.27 31.03
C PHE A 563 -6.19 6.56 31.33
N ASP A 564 -5.61 7.68 30.89
CA ASP A 564 -6.19 9.01 31.02
C ASP A 564 -7.22 9.30 29.92
N ALA A 565 -7.03 8.71 28.75
CA ALA A 565 -7.99 8.78 27.66
C ALA A 565 -8.02 7.47 26.86
N VAL A 566 -9.23 7.06 26.50
CA VAL A 566 -9.47 5.96 25.57
C VAL A 566 -10.09 6.54 24.31
N ILE A 567 -9.31 6.60 23.24
CA ILE A 567 -9.69 7.27 21.98
C ILE A 567 -9.59 6.23 20.87
N THR A 568 -10.71 5.91 20.26
CA THR A 568 -10.77 4.82 19.29
C THR A 568 -11.76 5.08 18.18
N ASP A 569 -11.57 4.41 17.05
CA ASP A 569 -12.50 4.33 15.93
C ASP A 569 -12.90 2.85 15.77
N PRO A 570 -14.01 2.42 16.38
CA PRO A 570 -14.37 1.01 16.38
C PRO A 570 -14.75 0.54 14.96
N PRO A 571 -14.58 -0.75 14.65
CA PRO A 571 -15.02 -1.29 13.37
C PRO A 571 -16.55 -1.14 13.21
N TYR A 572 -16.98 -0.67 12.04
CA TYR A 572 -18.40 -0.48 11.72
C TYR A 572 -19.00 -1.73 11.06
N TYR A 573 -19.50 -2.66 11.88
CA TYR A 573 -20.19 -3.88 11.42
C TYR A 573 -19.46 -4.58 10.26
N ASP A 574 -20.18 -5.00 9.22
CA ASP A 574 -19.66 -5.70 8.04
C ASP A 574 -19.19 -4.74 6.93
N ASN A 575 -18.93 -3.46 7.22
CA ASN A 575 -18.54 -2.49 6.20
C ASN A 575 -17.17 -2.83 5.56
N VAL A 576 -16.24 -3.37 6.34
CA VAL A 576 -14.93 -3.85 5.86
C VAL A 576 -14.58 -5.17 6.53
N GLN A 577 -14.24 -6.16 5.71
CA GLN A 577 -13.90 -7.50 6.19
C GLN A 577 -12.40 -7.62 6.50
N TYR A 578 -11.91 -6.85 7.48
CA TYR A 578 -10.48 -6.73 7.77
C TYR A 578 -9.74 -8.07 7.87
N ALA A 579 -10.32 -9.07 8.54
CA ALA A 579 -9.68 -10.38 8.67
C ALA A 579 -9.47 -11.06 7.30
N ALA A 580 -10.52 -11.15 6.47
CA ALA A 580 -10.44 -11.77 5.14
C ALA A 580 -9.46 -11.04 4.23
N LEU A 581 -9.54 -9.71 4.22
CA LEU A 581 -8.68 -8.91 3.35
C LEU A 581 -7.23 -8.92 3.85
N SER A 582 -6.98 -9.11 5.15
CA SER A 582 -5.63 -9.28 5.70
C SER A 582 -5.04 -10.66 5.41
N ASP A 583 -5.85 -11.70 5.25
CA ASP A 583 -5.36 -13.03 4.87
C ASP A 583 -4.65 -13.02 3.51
N PHE A 584 -5.03 -12.10 2.61
CA PHE A 584 -4.32 -11.83 1.35
C PHE A 584 -2.83 -11.50 1.54
N PHE A 585 -2.47 -10.81 2.63
CA PHE A 585 -1.09 -10.45 2.94
C PHE A 585 -0.41 -11.48 3.85
N MET A 586 -1.17 -12.25 4.62
CA MET A 586 -0.63 -13.22 5.58
C MET A 586 -0.36 -14.60 4.98
N CYS A 587 -1.10 -14.98 3.93
CA CYS A 587 -0.93 -16.26 3.25
C CYS A 587 0.13 -16.19 2.12
N GLY A 588 0.41 -14.99 1.60
CA GLY A 588 1.24 -14.74 0.42
C GLY A 588 2.76 -14.73 0.61
#